data_AF-A0A0R2L5I7-F1
#
_entry.id   AF-A0A0R2L5I7-F1
#
_cell.length_a   1.000
_cell.length_b   1.000
_cell.length_c   1.000
_cell.angle_alpha   90.00
_cell.angle_beta   90.00
_cell.angle_gamma   90.00
#
_symmetry.space_group_name_H-M   'P 1'
#
loop_
_entity.id
_entity.type
_entity.pdbx_description
1 polymer ?
#
loop_
_entity_poly.entity_id
_entity_poly.type
_entity_poly.pdbx_seq_one_letter_code
_entity_poly.pdbx_strand_id
1 'polypeptide(L)'
;MEDVLHELKRQAFADVGDFVNFYTHDGQLITMYGPMVDENKDPVVQKRSRIYLSNKDEVDTTLIKSVKVGKDGVDVELFDKQQKALELLLKHLEPETHSRTRKAKADAEISEAKVKLINGKNTERKAKIDKHLDDLGGIA
;
A
#
# COMPACT_ATOMS: atom_id res chain seq x y z
N MET A 1 0.63 10.06 -16.13
CA MET A 1 0.95 9.58 -14.76
C MET A 1 -0.32 9.28 -13.99
N GLU A 2 -1.38 10.09 -14.13
CA GLU A 2 -2.72 9.83 -13.56
C GLU A 2 -3.23 8.40 -13.83
N ASP A 3 -3.14 7.92 -15.08
CA ASP A 3 -3.66 6.60 -15.48
C ASP A 3 -2.98 5.44 -14.75
N VAL A 4 -1.67 5.55 -14.49
CA VAL A 4 -0.91 4.51 -13.77
C VAL A 4 -1.30 4.49 -12.30
N LEU A 5 -1.51 5.66 -11.69
CA LEU A 5 -1.96 5.77 -10.30
C LEU A 5 -3.39 5.21 -10.14
N HIS A 6 -4.26 5.49 -11.10
CA HIS A 6 -5.62 4.96 -11.13
C HIS A 6 -5.64 3.43 -11.21
N GLU A 7 -4.80 2.84 -12.07
CA GLU A 7 -4.72 1.39 -12.22
C GLU A 7 -4.11 0.72 -10.97
N LEU A 8 -3.07 1.32 -10.38
CA LEU A 8 -2.50 0.86 -9.11
C LEU A 8 -3.51 0.91 -7.97
N LYS A 9 -4.39 1.93 -7.94
CA LYS A 9 -5.49 2.03 -6.98
C LYS A 9 -6.49 0.89 -7.16
N ARG A 10 -6.95 0.64 -8.39
CA ARG A 10 -7.88 -0.46 -8.67
C ARG A 10 -7.31 -1.81 -8.24
N GLN A 11 -6.04 -2.07 -8.54
CA GLN A 11 -5.34 -3.30 -8.13
C GLN A 11 -5.15 -3.41 -6.62
N ALA A 12 -4.78 -2.33 -5.93
CA ALA A 12 -4.54 -2.34 -4.48
C ALA A 12 -5.78 -2.67 -3.65
N PHE A 13 -6.97 -2.28 -4.14
CA PHE A 13 -8.24 -2.46 -3.44
C PHE A 13 -9.08 -3.63 -3.98
N ALA A 14 -8.57 -4.40 -4.94
CA ALA A 14 -9.27 -5.56 -5.49
C ALA A 14 -9.52 -6.64 -4.41
N ASP A 15 -10.72 -7.21 -4.38
CA ASP A 15 -11.06 -8.35 -3.53
C ASP A 15 -11.52 -9.53 -4.38
N VAL A 16 -11.05 -10.75 -4.06
CA VAL A 16 -11.45 -11.96 -4.79
C VAL A 16 -12.93 -12.29 -4.58
N GLY A 17 -13.51 -11.87 -3.45
CA GLY A 17 -14.92 -12.04 -3.13
C GLY A 17 -15.87 -11.35 -4.11
N ASP A 18 -15.42 -10.28 -4.77
CA ASP A 18 -16.21 -9.60 -5.80
C ASP A 18 -16.42 -10.50 -7.03
N PHE A 19 -15.48 -11.40 -7.29
CA PHE A 19 -15.45 -12.26 -8.48
C PHE A 19 -16.04 -13.66 -8.27
N VAL A 20 -16.26 -14.08 -7.03
CA VAL A 20 -16.67 -15.45 -6.70
C VAL A 20 -17.94 -15.51 -5.86
N ASN A 21 -18.89 -16.33 -6.28
CA ASN A 21 -20.13 -16.62 -5.58
C ASN A 21 -20.13 -18.04 -5.04
N PHE A 22 -20.41 -18.16 -3.74
CA PHE A 22 -20.58 -19.45 -3.08
C PHE A 22 -22.04 -19.86 -3.14
N TYR A 23 -22.30 -21.00 -3.76
CA TYR A 23 -23.63 -21.58 -3.79
C TYR A 23 -23.59 -22.98 -3.21
N THR A 24 -24.51 -23.26 -2.29
CA THR A 24 -24.65 -24.59 -1.72
C THR A 24 -25.98 -25.18 -2.14
N HIS A 25 -25.94 -26.35 -2.77
CA HIS A 25 -27.13 -27.06 -3.18
C HIS A 25 -27.15 -28.47 -2.61
N ASP A 26 -28.35 -28.91 -2.29
CA ASP A 26 -28.68 -30.24 -1.83
C ASP A 26 -28.86 -31.15 -3.06
N GLY A 27 -27.89 -32.03 -3.28
CA GLY A 27 -27.91 -32.98 -4.40
C GLY A 27 -28.01 -34.41 -3.91
N GLN A 28 -28.74 -35.26 -4.63
CA GLN A 28 -28.77 -36.69 -4.33
C GLN A 28 -27.35 -37.28 -4.44
N LEU A 29 -26.94 -38.03 -3.42
CA LEU A 29 -25.64 -38.67 -3.40
C LEU A 29 -25.62 -39.82 -4.41
N ILE A 30 -24.84 -39.68 -5.48
CA ILE A 30 -24.66 -40.74 -6.48
C ILE A 30 -23.35 -41.47 -6.20
N THR A 31 -23.44 -42.79 -6.07
CA THR A 31 -22.30 -43.70 -5.92
C THR A 31 -22.02 -44.42 -7.24
N MET A 32 -20.97 -45.24 -7.26
CA MET A 32 -20.63 -46.12 -8.40
C MET A 32 -21.76 -47.09 -8.76
N TYR A 33 -22.68 -47.33 -7.81
CA TYR A 33 -23.81 -48.25 -7.92
C TYR A 33 -25.15 -47.53 -8.16
N GLY A 34 -25.13 -46.20 -8.37
CA GLY A 34 -26.33 -45.39 -8.54
C GLY A 34 -26.67 -44.51 -7.33
N PRO A 35 -27.89 -43.93 -7.29
CA PRO A 35 -28.32 -43.02 -6.23
C PRO A 35 -28.41 -43.75 -4.88
N MET A 36 -27.75 -43.21 -3.86
CA MET A 36 -27.78 -43.77 -2.51
C MET A 36 -29.13 -43.47 -1.85
N VAL A 37 -29.69 -44.49 -1.23
CA VAL A 37 -30.92 -44.42 -0.42
C VAL A 37 -30.61 -44.91 0.99
N ASP A 38 -31.33 -44.39 1.97
CA ASP A 38 -31.20 -44.79 3.38
C ASP A 38 -31.99 -46.08 3.68
N GLU A 39 -32.02 -46.47 4.96
CA GLU A 39 -32.75 -47.67 5.41
C GLU A 39 -34.27 -47.59 5.16
N ASN A 40 -34.82 -46.39 5.03
CA ASN A 40 -36.23 -46.13 4.74
C ASN A 40 -36.53 -46.02 3.24
N LYS A 41 -35.51 -46.23 2.38
CA LYS A 41 -35.53 -46.02 0.92
C LYS A 41 -35.68 -44.56 0.50
N ASP A 42 -35.41 -43.62 1.40
CA ASP A 42 -35.39 -42.20 1.07
C ASP A 42 -34.03 -41.81 0.45
N PRO A 43 -34.00 -40.90 -0.54
CA PRO A 43 -32.77 -40.40 -1.12
C PRO A 43 -31.82 -39.81 -0.08
N VAL A 44 -30.57 -40.30 -0.03
CA VAL A 44 -29.53 -39.65 0.76
C VAL A 44 -29.09 -38.37 0.05
N VAL A 45 -29.35 -37.24 0.68
CA VAL A 45 -29.02 -35.91 0.16
C VAL A 45 -27.67 -35.47 0.71
N GLN A 46 -26.77 -35.03 -0.18
CA GLN A 46 -25.49 -34.44 0.18
C GLN A 46 -25.49 -32.95 -0.15
N LYS A 47 -25.11 -32.15 0.84
CA LYS A 47 -24.89 -30.72 0.68
C LYS A 47 -23.56 -30.48 -0.06
N ARG A 48 -23.61 -29.91 -1.27
CA ARG A 48 -22.42 -29.61 -2.07
C ARG A 48 -22.27 -28.10 -2.25
N SER A 49 -21.10 -27.58 -1.88
CA SER A 49 -20.73 -26.21 -2.17
C SER A 49 -20.04 -26.14 -3.53
N ARG A 50 -20.47 -25.20 -4.37
CA ARG A 50 -19.89 -24.86 -5.66
C ARG A 50 -19.51 -23.38 -5.68
N ILE A 51 -18.41 -23.09 -6.37
CA ILE A 51 -17.92 -21.73 -6.60
C ILE A 51 -18.27 -21.38 -8.04
N TYR A 52 -18.94 -20.25 -8.23
CA TYR A 52 -19.28 -19.68 -9.53
C TYR A 52 -18.60 -18.33 -9.68
N LEU A 53 -18.23 -17.98 -10.91
CA LEU A 53 -17.77 -16.62 -11.21
C LEU A 53 -18.96 -15.66 -11.28
N SER A 54 -18.78 -14.46 -10.76
CA SER A 54 -19.72 -13.35 -10.94
C SER A 54 -19.88 -12.98 -12.42
N ASN A 55 -21.01 -12.36 -12.77
CA ASN A 55 -21.24 -11.89 -14.12
C ASN A 55 -20.16 -10.85 -14.49
N LYS A 56 -19.55 -11.00 -15.67
CA LYS A 56 -18.53 -10.10 -16.18
C LYS A 56 -18.97 -8.64 -16.17
N ASP A 57 -20.25 -8.37 -16.45
CA ASP A 57 -20.76 -6.99 -16.54
C ASP A 57 -20.88 -6.32 -15.15
N GLU A 58 -20.79 -7.11 -14.08
CA GLU A 58 -20.90 -6.65 -12.69
C GLU A 58 -19.53 -6.53 -12.01
N VAL A 59 -18.46 -7.05 -12.63
CA VAL A 59 -17.12 -7.12 -12.03
C VAL A 59 -16.02 -6.62 -12.94
N ASP A 60 -14.98 -6.10 -12.32
CA ASP A 60 -13.84 -5.54 -13.02
C ASP A 60 -12.82 -6.61 -13.43
N THR A 61 -13.08 -7.30 -14.54
CA THR A 61 -12.24 -8.41 -15.00
C THR A 61 -10.79 -8.06 -15.32
N THR A 62 -10.43 -6.76 -15.45
CA THR A 62 -9.03 -6.37 -15.70
C THR A 62 -8.12 -6.63 -14.50
N LEU A 63 -8.71 -6.90 -13.32
CA LEU A 63 -8.00 -7.23 -12.08
C LEU A 63 -7.64 -8.72 -11.96
N ILE A 64 -8.16 -9.55 -12.87
CA ILE A 64 -7.93 -10.99 -12.87
C ILE A 64 -6.59 -11.29 -13.56
N LYS A 65 -5.72 -12.01 -12.85
CA LYS A 65 -4.42 -12.47 -13.36
C LYS A 65 -4.55 -13.82 -14.04
N SER A 66 -5.30 -14.77 -13.46
CA SER A 66 -5.55 -16.08 -14.08
C SER A 66 -6.86 -16.70 -13.63
N VAL A 67 -7.45 -17.54 -14.50
CA VAL A 67 -8.63 -18.37 -14.22
C VAL A 67 -8.34 -19.79 -14.69
N LYS A 68 -8.58 -20.78 -13.83
CA LYS A 68 -8.48 -22.21 -14.19
C LYS A 68 -9.74 -22.94 -13.76
N VAL A 69 -10.26 -23.78 -14.64
CA VAL A 69 -11.43 -24.62 -14.34
C VAL A 69 -10.95 -26.06 -14.16
N GLY A 70 -11.08 -26.58 -12.95
CA GLY A 70 -10.76 -27.95 -12.60
C GLY A 70 -12.00 -28.84 -12.50
N LYS A 71 -11.80 -30.10 -12.13
CA LYS A 71 -12.88 -31.08 -11.92
C LYS A 71 -13.84 -30.66 -10.80
N ASP A 72 -13.33 -29.97 -9.79
CA ASP A 72 -14.06 -29.68 -8.55
C ASP A 72 -14.40 -28.18 -8.36
N GLY A 73 -14.04 -27.31 -9.33
CA GLY A 73 -14.35 -25.89 -9.23
C GLY A 73 -13.46 -24.98 -10.07
N VAL A 74 -13.52 -23.68 -9.76
CA VAL A 74 -12.76 -22.63 -10.41
C VAL A 74 -11.71 -22.08 -9.46
N ASP A 75 -10.47 -22.00 -9.94
CA ASP A 75 -9.35 -21.32 -9.28
C ASP A 75 -9.16 -19.94 -9.93
N VAL A 76 -9.21 -18.89 -9.12
CA VAL A 76 -9.14 -17.49 -9.55
C VAL A 76 -8.00 -16.81 -8.84
N GLU A 77 -7.05 -16.30 -9.62
CA GLU A 77 -5.92 -15.52 -9.13
C GLU A 77 -6.11 -14.07 -9.55
N LEU A 78 -6.11 -13.15 -8.59
CA LEU A 78 -6.06 -11.72 -8.87
C LEU A 78 -4.61 -11.25 -9.00
N PHE A 79 -4.41 -10.08 -9.62
CA PHE A 79 -3.12 -9.41 -9.47
C PHE A 79 -2.83 -9.18 -8.00
N ASP A 80 -1.60 -9.52 -7.61
CA ASP A 80 -1.18 -9.46 -6.21
C ASP A 80 -1.46 -8.07 -5.64
N LYS A 81 -1.99 -7.98 -4.42
CA LYS A 81 -2.19 -6.71 -3.72
C LYS A 81 -0.80 -6.11 -3.51
N GLN A 82 -0.34 -5.32 -4.48
CA GLN A 82 1.03 -4.86 -4.41
C GLN A 82 1.14 -3.91 -3.22
N GLN A 83 1.81 -4.35 -2.16
CA GLN A 83 2.30 -3.44 -1.11
C GLN A 83 3.03 -2.26 -1.76
N LYS A 84 3.69 -2.51 -2.90
CA LYS A 84 4.29 -1.49 -3.77
C LYS A 84 3.29 -0.51 -4.39
N ALA A 85 2.09 -0.95 -4.79
CA ALA A 85 1.03 -0.05 -5.25
C ALA A 85 0.52 0.82 -4.09
N LEU A 86 0.29 0.23 -2.92
CA LEU A 86 -0.05 0.94 -1.69
C LEU A 86 1.04 1.94 -1.27
N GLU A 87 2.31 1.56 -1.31
CA GLU A 87 3.45 2.42 -1.01
C GLU A 87 3.56 3.59 -2.00
N LEU A 88 3.35 3.35 -3.29
CA LEU A 88 3.35 4.40 -4.31
C LEU A 88 2.15 5.35 -4.15
N LEU A 89 0.97 4.81 -3.82
CA LEU A 89 -0.22 5.60 -3.49
C LEU A 89 0.01 6.43 -2.22
N LEU A 90 0.55 5.84 -1.16
CA LEU A 90 0.87 6.51 0.10
C LEU A 90 1.91 7.63 -0.11
N LYS A 91 2.96 7.37 -0.89
CA LYS A 91 3.97 8.38 -1.25
C LYS A 91 3.38 9.53 -2.06
N HIS A 92 2.33 9.28 -2.86
CA HIS A 92 1.63 10.32 -3.62
C HIS A 92 0.58 11.06 -2.77
N LEU A 93 -0.04 10.37 -1.80
CA LEU A 93 -0.96 10.92 -0.82
C LEU A 93 -0.26 11.70 0.29
N GLU A 94 1.02 11.44 0.55
CA GLU A 94 1.86 12.28 1.40
C GLU A 94 1.82 13.69 0.81
N PRO A 95 1.16 14.64 1.49
CA PRO A 95 1.11 15.97 0.97
C PRO A 95 2.54 16.49 0.90
N GLU A 96 2.85 17.21 -0.19
CA GLU A 96 4.02 18.09 -0.37
C GLU A 96 4.24 19.08 0.80
N THR A 97 3.47 18.98 1.89
CA THR A 97 3.71 19.66 3.15
C THR A 97 4.88 19.06 3.94
N HIS A 98 5.17 17.75 3.87
CA HIS A 98 6.32 17.17 4.57
C HIS A 98 7.65 17.40 3.86
N SER A 99 7.67 17.45 2.52
CA SER A 99 8.86 17.79 1.73
C SER A 99 9.24 19.26 1.91
N ARG A 100 8.24 20.18 1.92
CA ARG A 100 8.43 21.61 2.16
C ARG A 100 8.79 21.91 3.60
N THR A 101 8.14 21.28 4.58
CA THR A 101 8.45 21.56 6.00
C THR A 101 9.79 20.97 6.43
N ARG A 102 10.24 19.82 5.89
CA ARG A 102 11.59 19.32 6.17
C ARG A 102 12.66 20.17 5.49
N LYS A 103 12.49 20.56 4.21
CA LYS A 103 13.44 21.48 3.55
C LYS A 103 13.44 22.86 4.22
N ALA A 104 12.28 23.44 4.51
CA ALA A 104 12.20 24.74 5.18
C ALA A 104 12.75 24.71 6.62
N LYS A 105 12.50 23.65 7.40
CA LYS A 105 13.12 23.49 8.73
C LYS A 105 14.63 23.27 8.63
N ALA A 106 15.09 22.43 7.72
CA ALA A 106 16.52 22.20 7.51
C ALA A 106 17.23 23.49 7.03
N ASP A 107 16.64 24.23 6.09
CA ASP A 107 17.19 25.49 5.60
C ASP A 107 17.16 26.59 6.69
N ALA A 108 16.10 26.63 7.52
CA ALA A 108 16.02 27.52 8.68
C ALA A 108 17.09 27.19 9.72
N GLU A 109 17.24 25.92 10.12
CA GLU A 109 18.27 25.46 11.05
C GLU A 109 19.69 25.72 10.53
N ILE A 110 19.93 25.51 9.23
CA ILE A 110 21.22 25.81 8.57
C ILE A 110 21.45 27.33 8.56
N SER A 111 20.41 28.14 8.31
CA SER A 111 20.54 29.60 8.31
C SER A 111 20.85 30.16 9.70
N GLU A 112 20.17 29.66 10.74
CA GLU A 112 20.40 30.06 12.14
C GLU A 112 21.79 29.62 12.62
N ALA A 113 22.22 28.41 12.27
CA ALA A 113 23.56 27.92 12.59
C ALA A 113 24.64 28.79 11.91
N LYS A 114 24.45 29.16 10.63
CA LYS A 114 25.36 30.06 9.91
C LYS A 114 25.43 31.46 10.54
N VAL A 115 24.31 32.03 10.96
CA VAL A 115 24.26 33.35 11.62
C VAL A 115 25.01 33.33 12.96
N LYS A 116 24.82 32.29 13.77
CA LYS A 116 25.55 32.12 15.05
C LYS A 116 27.06 32.00 14.83
N LEU A 117 27.49 31.24 13.82
CA LEU A 117 28.91 31.09 13.47
C LEU A 117 29.55 32.40 12.97
N ILE A 118 28.82 33.20 12.19
CA ILE A 118 29.31 34.50 11.69
C ILE A 118 29.45 35.50 12.84
N ASN A 119 28.44 35.59 13.71
CA ASN A 119 28.48 36.49 14.86
C ASN A 119 29.57 36.09 15.87
N GLY A 120 29.70 34.79 16.17
CA GLY A 120 30.78 34.29 17.04
C GLY A 120 32.17 34.66 16.52
N LYS A 121 32.43 34.46 15.22
CA LYS A 121 33.71 34.84 14.59
C LYS A 121 33.95 36.35 14.60
N ASN A 122 32.91 37.16 14.49
CA ASN A 122 33.03 38.63 14.52
C ASN A 122 33.35 39.11 15.94
N THR A 123 32.71 38.53 16.96
CA THR A 123 32.99 38.81 18.37
C THR A 123 34.42 38.40 18.74
N GLU A 124 34.88 37.22 18.31
CA GLU A 124 36.26 36.76 18.52
C GLU A 124 37.29 37.66 17.83
N ARG A 125 36.98 38.14 16.62
CA ARG A 125 37.84 39.09 15.90
C ARG A 125 37.90 40.43 16.61
N LYS A 126 36.77 40.97 17.07
CA LYS A 126 36.73 42.21 17.85
C LYS A 126 37.51 42.08 19.16
N ALA A 127 37.31 41.00 19.91
CA ALA A 127 38.05 40.75 21.15
C ALA A 127 39.57 40.62 20.93
N LYS A 128 40.02 40.04 19.81
CA LYS A 128 41.44 39.99 19.46
C LYS A 128 42.00 41.36 19.06
N ILE A 129 41.21 42.18 18.37
CA ILE A 129 41.59 43.53 17.98
C ILE A 129 41.71 44.41 19.22
N ASP A 130 40.70 44.42 20.09
CA ASP A 130 40.69 45.20 21.33
C ASP A 130 41.89 44.85 22.21
N LYS A 131 42.19 43.55 22.37
CA LYS A 131 43.37 43.10 23.12
C LYS A 131 44.70 43.59 22.51
N HIS A 132 44.83 43.62 21.19
CA HIS A 132 46.03 44.15 20.53
C HIS A 132 46.15 45.67 20.61
N LEU A 133 45.04 46.40 20.70
CA LEU A 133 45.05 47.84 20.92
C LEU A 133 45.51 48.18 22.35
N ASP A 134 45.06 47.41 23.35
CA ASP A 134 45.51 47.55 24.73
C ASP A 134 47.01 47.27 24.88
N ASP A 135 47.54 46.27 24.16
CA ASP A 135 48.97 45.93 24.15
C ASP A 135 49.85 47.03 23.50
N LEU A 136 49.30 47.85 22.60
CA LEU A 136 49.99 48.97 21.93
C LEU A 136 49.91 50.29 22.70
N GLY A 137 48.87 50.48 23.53
CA GLY A 137 48.69 51.67 24.37
C GLY A 137 49.57 51.71 25.63
N GLY A 138 50.26 50.60 25.95
CA GLY A 138 51.11 50.47 27.13
C GLY A 138 52.60 50.79 26.95
N ILE A 139 53.02 51.35 25.80
CA ILE A 139 54.44 51.66 25.50
C ILE A 139 54.70 53.18 25.40
N ALA A 140 53.98 54.00 26.16
CA ALA A 140 54.28 55.44 26.32
C ALA A 140 54.78 55.74 27.73
#